data_AF-A0A7V4J2E2-F1
#
_entry.id   AF-A0A7V4J2E2-F1
#
_cell.length_a   1.000
_cell.length_b   1.000
_cell.length_c   1.000
_cell.angle_alpha   90.00
_cell.angle_beta   90.00
_cell.angle_gamma   90.00
#
_symmetry.space_group_name_H-M   'P 1'
#
loop_
_entity.id
_entity.type
_entity.pdbx_description
1 polymer ?
#
loop_
_entity_poly.entity_id
_entity_poly.type
_entity_poly.pdbx_seq_one_letter_code
_entity_poly.pdbx_strand_id
1 'polypeptide(L)'
;MKQKHGNCMISRKRDESQKGIALSGSTCVICGWYKKDVNGNSLLIGAHVRKYSGVSDYDKHDNIIALCPNHHVEFDVGNITIHCKTNTCFNIDETDHCHGKKLKGKINHIQRG
;
A
#
# COMPACT_ATOMS: atom_id res chain seq x y z
N MET A 1 12.77 -38.60 -25.90
CA MET A 1 12.57 -37.99 -24.56
C MET A 1 13.53 -36.82 -24.40
N LYS A 2 13.02 -35.59 -24.25
CA LYS A 2 13.79 -34.43 -23.78
C LYS A 2 12.89 -33.67 -22.81
N GLN A 3 13.11 -33.86 -21.51
CA GLN A 3 12.42 -33.09 -20.48
C GLN A 3 12.96 -31.65 -20.53
N LYS A 4 12.15 -30.73 -21.06
CA LYS A 4 12.38 -29.29 -20.90
C LYS A 4 12.15 -28.97 -19.43
N HIS A 5 13.24 -28.86 -18.67
CA HIS A 5 13.20 -28.25 -17.35
C HIS A 5 12.90 -26.76 -17.56
N GLY A 6 11.61 -26.41 -17.63
CA GLY A 6 11.20 -25.03 -17.54
C GLY A 6 11.65 -24.50 -16.18
N ASN A 7 12.41 -23.41 -16.17
CA ASN A 7 12.84 -22.74 -14.95
C ASN A 7 11.65 -22.60 -13.99
N CYS A 8 11.74 -23.22 -12.81
CA CYS A 8 10.79 -23.07 -11.72
C CYS A 8 10.96 -21.65 -11.14
N MET A 9 10.39 -20.65 -11.82
CA MET A 9 10.44 -19.26 -11.38
C MET A 9 9.31 -19.02 -10.37
N ILE A 10 9.66 -18.89 -9.10
CA ILE A 10 8.75 -18.41 -8.06
C ILE A 10 8.75 -16.88 -8.14
N SER A 11 7.64 -16.31 -8.60
CA SER A 11 7.37 -14.87 -8.56
C SER A 11 6.38 -14.57 -7.43
N ARG A 12 6.49 -13.40 -6.79
CA ARG A 12 5.41 -12.91 -5.93
C ARG A 12 4.13 -12.78 -6.77
N LYS A 13 3.00 -13.24 -6.23
CA LYS A 13 1.69 -12.95 -6.81
C LYS A 13 1.35 -11.49 -6.51
N ARG A 14 1.40 -10.64 -7.53
CA ARG A 14 1.13 -9.20 -7.38
C ARG A 14 -0.37 -8.86 -7.35
N ASP A 15 -1.23 -9.85 -7.56
CA ASP A 15 -2.67 -9.68 -7.70
C ASP A 15 -3.30 -9.08 -6.44
N GLU A 16 -2.86 -9.53 -5.25
CA GLU A 16 -3.35 -9.02 -3.97
C GLU A 16 -2.94 -7.56 -3.74
N SER A 17 -1.71 -7.20 -4.10
CA SER A 17 -1.25 -5.80 -4.03
C SER A 17 -2.03 -4.92 -5.00
N GLN A 18 -2.24 -5.38 -6.25
CA GLN A 18 -3.03 -4.66 -7.24
C GLN A 18 -4.48 -4.46 -6.77
N LYS A 19 -5.08 -5.50 -6.17
CA LYS A 19 -6.43 -5.43 -5.62
C LYS A 19 -6.52 -4.48 -4.43
N GLY A 20 -5.55 -4.51 -3.51
CA GLY A 20 -5.46 -3.55 -2.39
C GLY A 20 -5.32 -2.10 -2.87
N ILE A 21 -4.51 -1.88 -3.90
CA ILE A 21 -4.37 -0.55 -4.53
C ILE A 21 -5.70 -0.08 -5.15
N ALA A 22 -6.40 -0.97 -5.87
CA ALA A 22 -7.69 -0.65 -6.48
C ALA A 22 -8.75 -0.31 -5.42
N LEU A 23 -8.84 -1.10 -4.34
CA LEU A 23 -9.77 -0.87 -3.22
C LEU A 23 -9.46 0.43 -2.46
N SER A 24 -8.19 0.87 -2.49
CA SER A 24 -7.76 2.15 -1.94
C SER A 24 -8.20 3.37 -2.76
N GLY A 25 -8.80 3.16 -3.94
CA GLY A 25 -9.27 4.22 -4.84
C GLY A 25 -8.25 4.63 -5.90
N SER A 26 -7.20 3.82 -6.14
CA SER A 26 -6.18 4.06 -7.19
C SER A 26 -5.48 5.42 -7.07
N THR A 27 -5.26 5.87 -5.85
CA THR A 27 -4.53 7.09 -5.50
C THR A 27 -3.80 6.88 -4.17
N CYS A 28 -2.78 7.68 -3.86
CA CYS A 28 -2.16 7.66 -2.54
C CYS A 28 -3.21 8.00 -1.47
N VAL A 29 -3.39 7.12 -0.47
CA VAL A 29 -4.40 7.31 0.56
C VAL A 29 -4.14 8.55 1.43
N ILE A 30 -2.88 8.97 1.58
CA ILE A 30 -2.50 10.16 2.35
C ILE A 30 -2.81 11.44 1.59
N CYS A 31 -2.20 11.64 0.41
CA CYS A 31 -2.20 12.94 -0.26
C CYS A 31 -2.98 13.00 -1.57
N GLY A 32 -3.51 11.88 -2.07
CA GLY A 32 -4.26 11.85 -3.33
C GLY A 32 -3.39 11.90 -4.59
N TRP A 33 -2.06 11.75 -4.44
CA TRP A 33 -1.15 11.70 -5.59
C TRP A 33 -1.35 10.45 -6.44
N TYR A 34 -1.30 10.63 -7.76
CA TYR A 34 -1.32 9.57 -8.75
C TYR A 34 -0.53 9.98 -9.99
N LYS A 35 0.40 9.12 -10.42
CA LYS A 35 1.14 9.24 -11.68
C LYS A 35 1.37 7.86 -12.28
N LYS A 36 1.72 7.85 -13.57
CA LYS A 36 2.07 6.67 -14.35
C LYS A 36 3.47 6.81 -14.96
N ASP A 37 4.11 5.69 -15.27
CA ASP A 37 5.33 5.67 -16.10
C ASP A 37 5.00 5.88 -17.59
N VAL A 38 6.04 5.91 -18.42
CA VAL A 38 5.91 6.08 -19.89
C VAL A 38 5.13 4.96 -20.58
N ASN A 39 4.99 3.80 -19.93
CA ASN A 39 4.23 2.64 -20.42
C ASN A 39 2.80 2.61 -19.86
N GLY A 40 2.40 3.62 -19.08
CA GLY A 40 1.07 3.72 -18.47
C GLY A 40 0.89 2.89 -17.19
N ASN A 41 1.96 2.30 -16.64
CA ASN A 41 1.91 1.58 -15.36
C ASN A 41 1.81 2.56 -14.20
N SER A 42 0.98 2.24 -13.21
CA SER A 42 0.85 3.06 -11.98
C SER A 42 2.15 3.12 -11.19
N LEU A 43 2.49 4.30 -10.68
CA LEU A 43 3.59 4.51 -9.75
C LEU A 43 3.19 4.36 -8.27
N LEU A 44 1.95 3.94 -8.01
CA LEU A 44 1.51 3.62 -6.65
C LEU A 44 2.15 2.32 -6.16
N ILE A 45 2.47 2.32 -4.87
CA ILE A 45 3.03 1.16 -4.17
C ILE A 45 1.97 0.64 -3.19
N GLY A 46 1.79 -0.68 -3.18
CA GLY A 46 0.96 -1.34 -2.17
C GLY A 46 1.76 -1.54 -0.90
N ALA A 47 1.44 -0.80 0.15
CA ALA A 47 2.09 -0.91 1.45
C ALA A 47 1.28 -1.80 2.39
N HIS A 48 1.93 -2.75 3.06
CA HIS A 48 1.30 -3.57 4.09
C HIS A 48 1.06 -2.73 5.35
N VAL A 49 -0.15 -2.80 5.92
CA VAL A 49 -0.54 -2.04 7.12
C VAL A 49 -0.09 -2.75 8.39
N ARG A 50 -0.35 -4.05 8.50
CA ARG A 50 0.11 -4.93 9.58
C ARG A 50 1.46 -5.50 9.18
N LYS A 51 2.44 -5.55 10.10
CA LYS A 51 3.80 -6.10 9.88
C LYS A 51 3.78 -7.61 9.62
N TYR A 52 4.83 -8.10 8.96
CA TYR A 52 5.00 -9.53 8.68
C TYR A 52 5.10 -10.32 9.99
N SER A 53 4.19 -11.27 10.19
CA SER A 53 4.12 -12.10 11.39
C SER A 53 4.37 -13.58 11.11
N GLY A 54 4.96 -13.94 9.96
CA GLY A 54 5.29 -15.32 9.63
C GLY A 54 4.12 -16.19 9.17
N VAL A 55 2.93 -15.62 9.00
CA VAL A 55 1.73 -16.29 8.47
C VAL A 55 1.44 -15.88 7.03
N SER A 56 0.86 -16.79 6.25
CA SER A 56 0.51 -16.59 4.83
C SER A 56 -0.53 -15.50 4.58
N ASP A 57 -1.26 -15.08 5.63
CA ASP A 57 -2.33 -14.08 5.56
C ASP A 57 -1.83 -12.62 5.49
N TYR A 58 -0.51 -12.42 5.53
CA TYR A 58 0.08 -11.07 5.50
C TYR A 58 -0.07 -10.37 4.14
N ASP A 59 0.06 -11.12 3.05
CA ASP A 59 0.10 -10.58 1.67
C ASP A 59 -1.29 -10.57 1.01
N LYS A 60 -2.33 -10.23 1.78
CA LYS A 60 -3.71 -10.09 1.28
C LYS A 60 -4.07 -8.64 1.04
N HIS A 61 -4.96 -8.40 0.08
CA HIS A 61 -5.48 -7.08 -0.24
C HIS A 61 -6.08 -6.34 0.97
N ASP A 62 -6.67 -7.06 1.94
CA ASP A 62 -7.18 -6.49 3.21
C ASP A 62 -6.09 -6.04 4.19
N ASN A 63 -4.82 -6.17 3.82
CA ASN A 63 -3.67 -5.65 4.54
C ASN A 63 -2.92 -4.59 3.72
N ILE A 64 -3.36 -4.24 2.52
CA ILE A 64 -2.58 -3.43 1.59
C ILE A 64 -3.30 -2.13 1.25
N ILE A 65 -2.62 -1.00 1.43
CA ILE A 65 -3.09 0.33 1.04
C ILE A 65 -2.23 0.92 -0.10
N ALA A 66 -2.82 1.78 -0.93
CA ALA A 66 -2.08 2.49 -1.98
C ALA A 66 -1.34 3.72 -1.43
N LEU A 67 -0.04 3.80 -1.63
CA LEU A 67 0.79 4.97 -1.29
C LEU A 67 1.60 5.45 -2.49
N CYS A 68 1.93 6.75 -2.52
CA CYS A 68 2.96 7.26 -3.43
C CYS A 68 4.35 6.85 -2.90
N PRO A 69 5.41 6.93 -3.72
CA PRO A 69 6.75 6.54 -3.30
C PRO A 69 7.24 7.23 -2.02
N ASN A 70 6.93 8.51 -1.84
CA ASN A 70 7.34 9.28 -0.66
C ASN A 70 6.62 8.79 0.60
N HIS A 71 5.28 8.83 0.59
CA HIS A 71 4.49 8.41 1.74
C HIS A 71 4.63 6.91 2.04
N HIS A 72 5.00 6.08 1.06
CA HIS A 72 5.33 4.67 1.29
C HIS A 72 6.51 4.53 2.26
N VAL A 73 7.61 5.24 1.97
CA VAL A 73 8.80 5.22 2.84
C VAL A 73 8.48 5.79 4.21
N GLU A 74 7.78 6.93 4.27
CA GLU A 74 7.40 7.56 5.54
C GLU A 74 6.49 6.67 6.39
N PHE A 75 5.56 5.95 5.77
CA PHE A 75 4.68 5.02 6.47
C PHE A 75 5.45 3.80 7.01
N ASP A 76 6.31 3.19 6.18
CA ASP A 76 7.07 1.99 6.57
C ASP A 76 8.01 2.24 7.76
N VAL A 77 8.59 3.44 7.86
CA VAL A 77 9.47 3.84 8.96
C VAL A 77 8.73 4.44 10.15
N GLY A 78 7.40 4.60 10.08
CA GLY A 78 6.58 5.18 11.15
C GLY A 78 6.64 6.70 11.26
N ASN A 79 7.17 7.40 10.24
CA ASN A 79 7.11 8.86 10.14
C ASN A 79 5.67 9.35 9.99
N ILE A 80 4.82 8.53 9.36
CA ILE A 80 3.38 8.75 9.24
C ILE A 80 2.61 7.56 9.79
N THR A 81 1.53 7.86 10.51
CA THR A 81 0.54 6.87 10.98
C THR A 81 -0.87 7.28 10.59
N ILE A 82 -1.78 6.30 10.56
CA ILE A 82 -3.17 6.50 10.17
C ILE A 82 -4.07 6.08 11.32
N HIS A 83 -4.92 7.00 11.78
CA HIS A 83 -5.99 6.66 12.71
C HIS A 83 -7.21 6.11 11.96
N CYS A 84 -7.39 4.79 12.02
CA CYS A 84 -8.34 4.05 11.18
C CYS A 84 -9.82 4.35 11.46
N LYS A 85 -10.19 4.86 12.65
CA LYS A 85 -11.59 5.21 12.96
C LYS A 85 -11.98 6.57 12.38
N THR A 86 -11.04 7.51 12.37
CA THR A 86 -11.30 8.88 11.89
C THR A 86 -10.81 9.10 10.47
N ASN A 87 -10.05 8.16 9.90
CA ASN A 87 -9.33 8.32 8.63
C ASN A 87 -8.48 9.60 8.65
N THR A 88 -7.69 9.77 9.72
CA THR A 88 -6.81 10.93 9.92
C THR A 88 -5.35 10.48 9.80
N CYS A 89 -4.55 11.26 9.09
CA CYS A 89 -3.11 11.10 8.98
C CYS A 89 -2.39 11.86 10.11
N PHE A 90 -1.38 11.26 10.72
CA PHE A 90 -0.51 11.87 11.71
C PHE A 90 0.94 11.71 11.29
N ASN A 91 1.60 12.84 11.04
CA ASN A 91 3.05 12.89 10.83
C ASN A 91 3.74 13.19 12.17
N ILE A 92 4.96 12.70 12.39
CA ILE A 92 5.77 13.06 13.57
C ILE A 92 6.10 14.56 13.61
N ASP A 93 6.17 15.21 12.44
CA ASP A 93 6.24 16.67 12.32
C ASP A 93 4.81 17.23 12.25
N GLU A 94 4.39 17.90 13.31
CA GLU A 94 3.06 18.51 13.39
C GLU A 94 2.85 19.66 12.40
N THR A 95 3.93 20.22 11.85
CA THR A 95 3.87 21.27 10.84
C THR A 95 3.70 20.72 9.42
N ASP A 96 3.88 19.41 9.23
CA ASP A 96 3.73 18.80 7.92
C ASP A 96 2.28 18.94 7.41
N HIS A 97 2.16 19.18 6.11
CA HIS A 97 0.91 19.43 5.43
C HIS A 97 -0.14 18.31 5.57
N CYS A 98 0.26 17.07 5.85
CA CYS A 98 -0.66 15.96 6.05
C CYS A 98 -1.08 15.75 7.51
N HIS A 99 -0.38 16.36 8.49
CA HIS A 99 -0.67 16.17 9.90
C HIS A 99 -2.09 16.64 10.25
N GLY A 100 -2.85 15.79 10.94
CA GLY A 100 -4.23 16.05 11.33
C GLY A 100 -5.24 16.09 10.18
N LYS A 101 -4.81 15.82 8.93
CA LYS A 101 -5.70 15.86 7.75
C LYS A 101 -6.41 14.54 7.53
N LYS A 102 -7.60 14.62 6.90
CA LYS A 102 -8.30 13.43 6.42
C LYS A 102 -7.56 12.80 5.26
N LEU A 103 -7.58 11.47 5.21
CA LEU A 103 -7.13 10.70 4.06
C LEU A 103 -7.85 11.13 2.79
N LYS A 104 -7.12 11.12 1.67
CA LYS A 104 -7.66 11.38 0.33
C LYS A 104 -8.16 10.10 -0.36
N GLY A 105 -7.61 8.95 0.00
CA GLY A 105 -8.04 7.64 -0.50
C GLY A 105 -8.92 6.87 0.49
N LYS A 106 -9.13 5.59 0.19
CA LYS A 106 -9.99 4.69 0.98
C LYS A 106 -9.15 3.65 1.72
N ILE A 107 -9.61 3.26 2.91
CA ILE A 107 -8.99 2.16 3.70
C ILE A 107 -10.05 1.20 4.27
N ASN A 108 -11.27 1.21 3.73
CA ASN A 108 -12.40 0.47 4.28
C ASN A 108 -12.25 -1.05 4.14
N HIS A 109 -11.43 -1.50 3.19
CA HIS A 109 -11.14 -2.91 2.95
C HIS A 109 -10.11 -3.48 3.91
N ILE A 110 -9.47 -2.63 4.74
CA ILE A 110 -8.44 -3.09 5.65
C ILE A 110 -9.07 -3.80 6.84
N GLN A 111 -8.74 -5.09 7.01
CA GLN A 111 -9.16 -5.86 8.18
C GLN A 111 -8.45 -5.31 9.42
N ARG A 112 -9.25 -4.92 10.41
CA ARG A 112 -8.75 -4.50 11.72
C ARG A 112 -8.64 -5.78 12.53
N GLY A 113 -7.42 -6.16 12.90
CA GLY A 113 -7.18 -7.28 13.80
C GLY A 113 -7.90 -7.09 15.13
#